data_AF-A0AAU6LL64-F1
#
_entry.id   AF-A0AAU6LL64-F1
#
_cell.length_a   1.000
_cell.length_b   1.000
_cell.length_c   1.000
_cell.angle_alpha   90.00
_cell.angle_beta   90.00
_cell.angle_gamma   90.00
#
_symmetry.space_group_name_H-M   'P 1'
#
loop_
_entity.id
_entity.type
_entity.pdbx_description
1 polymer ?
#
loop_
_entity_poly.entity_id
_entity_poly.type
_entity_poly.pdbx_seq_one_letter_code
_entity_poly.pdbx_strand_id
1 'polypeptide(L)'
;MSVNIDLAFTVTRVADESQAWAIVRALQELMYEEDIANQVTIGVAVDDAGAHFVSGDSDFPLGISRFYLWQPHFEGAFAATVAAVAAGAEPEVRWGYPDEEY
;
A
#
# COMPACT_ATOMS: atom_id res chain seq x y z
N MET A 1 0.62 -20.90 -10.57
CA MET A 1 0.93 -19.84 -11.54
C MET A 1 1.25 -18.60 -10.73
N SER A 2 2.45 -18.08 -10.91
CA SER A 2 2.90 -16.80 -10.37
C SER A 2 2.77 -15.74 -11.45
N VAL A 3 2.63 -14.49 -11.03
CA VAL A 3 2.61 -13.31 -11.91
C VAL A 3 3.55 -12.27 -11.32
N ASN A 4 4.13 -11.43 -12.17
CA ASN A 4 4.85 -10.24 -11.73
C ASN A 4 3.87 -9.06 -11.68
N ILE A 5 3.80 -8.38 -10.54
CA ILE A 5 2.85 -7.29 -10.31
C ILE A 5 3.57 -6.10 -9.70
N ASP A 6 3.35 -4.92 -10.25
CA ASP A 6 3.75 -3.68 -9.60
C ASP A 6 2.67 -3.28 -8.60
N LEU A 7 3.07 -3.07 -7.35
CA LEU A 7 2.19 -2.57 -6.30
C LEU A 7 2.44 -1.06 -6.15
N ALA A 8 1.38 -0.27 -6.17
CA ALA A 8 1.42 1.11 -5.71
C ALA A 8 0.18 1.40 -4.86
N PHE A 9 0.31 2.28 -3.88
CA PHE A 9 -0.82 2.68 -3.07
C PHE A 9 -0.69 4.11 -2.55
N THR A 10 -1.84 4.67 -2.20
CA THR A 10 -1.95 5.97 -1.56
C THR A 10 -3.01 5.91 -0.46
N VAL A 11 -2.77 6.59 0.65
CA VAL A 11 -3.75 6.81 1.71
C VAL A 11 -3.94 8.30 1.88
N THR A 12 -5.13 8.77 1.53
CA THR A 12 -5.50 10.19 1.59
C THR A 12 -6.45 10.47 2.75
N ARG A 13 -6.88 11.73 2.91
CA ARG A 13 -7.71 12.18 4.05
C ARG A 13 -7.08 11.91 5.42
N VAL A 14 -5.75 12.01 5.48
CA VAL A 14 -5.01 11.90 6.73
C VAL A 14 -5.09 13.25 7.46
N ALA A 15 -5.39 13.23 8.77
CA ALA A 15 -5.65 14.42 9.56
C ALA A 15 -4.39 15.29 9.77
N ASP A 16 -3.26 14.64 10.05
CA ASP A 16 -1.99 15.29 10.34
C ASP A 16 -0.78 14.36 10.12
N GLU A 17 0.43 14.91 10.19
CA GLU A 17 1.68 14.19 10.02
C GLU A 17 1.84 13.02 11.02
N SER A 18 1.39 13.18 12.27
CA SER A 18 1.50 12.14 13.30
C SER A 18 0.63 10.93 12.94
N GLN A 19 -0.59 11.18 12.46
CA GLN A 19 -1.46 10.14 11.93
C GLN A 19 -0.87 9.49 10.67
N ALA A 20 -0.24 10.26 9.78
CA ALA A 20 0.44 9.71 8.59
C ALA A 20 1.54 8.72 8.98
N TRP A 21 2.41 9.06 9.93
CA TRP A 21 3.46 8.15 10.43
C TRP A 21 2.90 6.96 11.23
N ALA A 22 1.75 7.10 11.87
CA ALA A 22 1.05 5.96 12.48
C ALA A 22 0.57 4.98 11.40
N ILE A 23 0.00 5.47 10.30
CA ILE A 23 -0.40 4.65 9.15
C ILE A 23 0.83 3.97 8.52
N VAL A 24 1.93 4.70 8.30
CA VAL A 24 3.18 4.11 7.76
C VAL A 24 3.64 2.93 8.59
N ARG A 25 3.69 3.05 9.92
CA ARG A 25 4.12 1.96 10.81
C ARG A 25 3.20 0.75 10.72
N ALA A 26 1.88 0.96 10.72
CA ALA A 26 0.92 -0.12 10.59
C ALA A 26 1.02 -0.83 9.23
N LEU A 27 1.26 -0.07 8.15
CA LEU A 27 1.47 -0.64 6.82
C LEU A 27 2.81 -1.38 6.72
N GLN A 28 3.88 -0.92 7.38
CA GLN A 28 5.15 -1.65 7.46
C GLN A 28 4.98 -3.02 8.15
N GLU A 29 4.18 -3.09 9.21
CA GLU A 29 3.82 -4.36 9.86
C GLU A 29 3.05 -5.26 8.90
N LEU A 30 2.06 -4.74 8.17
CA LEU A 30 1.34 -5.51 7.15
C LEU A 30 2.27 -6.04 6.05
N MET A 31 3.18 -5.21 5.52
CA MET A 31 4.13 -5.67 4.50
C MET A 31 5.06 -6.77 5.04
N TYR A 32 5.36 -6.76 6.34
CA TYR A 32 6.15 -7.81 6.99
C TYR A 32 5.36 -9.11 7.10
N GLU A 33 4.08 -9.05 7.49
CA GLU A 33 3.18 -10.20 7.55
C GLU A 33 2.98 -10.85 6.17
N GLU A 34 2.96 -10.03 5.12
CA GLU A 34 2.85 -10.46 3.72
C GLU A 34 4.19 -10.85 3.07
N ASP A 35 5.30 -10.83 3.82
CA ASP A 35 6.67 -11.16 3.36
C ASP A 35 7.17 -10.28 2.17
N ILE A 36 6.69 -9.03 2.09
CA ILE A 36 7.05 -8.05 1.05
C ILE A 36 7.70 -6.77 1.60
N ALA A 37 7.96 -6.68 2.91
CA ALA A 37 8.53 -5.48 3.55
C ALA A 37 9.85 -4.99 2.94
N ASN A 38 10.70 -5.88 2.45
CA ASN A 38 11.98 -5.51 1.84
C ASN A 38 11.87 -5.16 0.34
N GLN A 39 10.66 -5.20 -0.21
CA GLN A 39 10.37 -4.97 -1.63
C GLN A 39 9.47 -3.75 -1.84
N VAL A 40 8.97 -3.14 -0.76
CA VAL A 40 8.01 -2.04 -0.79
C VAL A 40 8.55 -0.88 0.04
N THR A 41 8.66 0.28 -0.58
CA THR A 41 9.03 1.52 0.10
C THR A 41 7.75 2.28 0.47
N ILE A 42 7.66 2.74 1.73
CA ILE A 42 6.50 3.49 2.25
C ILE A 42 6.98 4.82 2.83
N GLY A 43 6.30 5.91 2.50
CA GLY A 43 6.63 7.24 3.00
C GLY A 43 5.41 8.14 3.21
N VAL A 44 5.67 9.29 3.83
CA VAL A 44 4.72 10.39 3.95
C VAL A 44 5.08 11.46 2.92
N ALA A 45 4.09 11.94 2.20
CA ALA A 45 4.19 13.06 1.28
C ALA A 45 3.13 14.12 1.61
N VAL A 46 3.27 15.28 1.00
CA VAL A 46 2.35 16.42 1.15
C VAL A 46 1.89 16.83 -0.24
N ASP A 47 0.58 17.00 -0.41
CA ASP A 47 0.01 17.43 -1.69
C ASP A 47 0.17 18.94 -1.93
N ASP A 48 -0.23 19.41 -3.11
CA ASP A 48 -0.16 20.84 -3.48
C ASP A 48 -1.02 21.75 -2.57
N ALA A 49 -2.01 21.19 -1.88
CA ALA A 49 -2.87 21.90 -0.93
C ALA A 49 -2.30 21.90 0.51
N GLY A 50 -1.17 21.24 0.74
CA GLY A 50 -0.54 21.13 2.05
C GLY A 50 -1.10 19.99 2.92
N ALA A 51 -1.91 19.08 2.37
CA ALA A 51 -2.44 17.94 3.10
C ALA A 51 -1.46 16.76 3.07
N HIS A 52 -1.29 16.11 4.23
CA HIS A 52 -0.47 14.91 4.34
C HIS A 52 -1.19 13.71 3.71
N PHE A 53 -0.43 12.89 3.00
CA PHE A 53 -0.87 11.58 2.53
C PHE A 53 0.27 10.57 2.68
N VAL A 54 -0.10 9.30 2.79
CA VAL A 54 0.87 8.19 2.79
C VAL A 54 0.90 7.61 1.38
N SER A 55 2.08 7.30 0.88
CA SER A 55 2.25 6.61 -0.40
C SER A 55 3.32 5.56 -0.29
N GLY A 56 3.21 4.52 -1.11
CA GLY A 56 4.25 3.54 -1.28
C GLY A 56 4.09 2.76 -2.56
N ASP A 57 5.19 2.17 -2.98
CA ASP A 57 5.28 1.38 -4.20
C ASP A 57 6.33 0.28 -4.02
N SER A 58 6.19 -0.77 -4.83
CA SER A 58 7.18 -1.83 -4.92
C SER A 58 8.40 -1.36 -5.70
N ASP A 59 9.59 -1.54 -5.13
CA ASP A 59 10.85 -1.12 -5.78
C ASP A 59 11.13 -1.92 -7.08
N PHE A 60 10.59 -3.13 -7.16
CA PHE A 60 10.62 -4.03 -8.31
C PHE A 60 9.31 -4.84 -8.38
N PRO A 61 8.95 -5.41 -9.56
CA PRO A 61 7.76 -6.24 -9.68
C PRO A 61 7.75 -7.40 -8.67
N LEU A 62 6.65 -7.56 -7.94
CA LEU A 62 6.45 -8.60 -6.94
C LEU A 62 6.05 -9.92 -7.60
N GLY A 63 6.78 -10.99 -7.29
CA GLY A 63 6.46 -12.34 -7.76
C GLY A 63 5.40 -13.01 -6.89
N ILE A 64 4.11 -12.81 -7.20
CA ILE A 64 3.00 -13.31 -6.39
C ILE A 64 2.40 -14.59 -6.95
N SER A 65 2.35 -15.64 -6.12
CA SER A 65 1.63 -16.88 -6.45
C SER A 65 0.14 -16.75 -6.17
N ARG A 66 -0.70 -17.25 -7.09
CA ARG A 66 -2.18 -17.22 -6.95
C ARG A 66 -2.71 -15.79 -6.68
N PHE A 67 -2.22 -14.81 -7.44
CA PHE A 67 -2.58 -13.40 -7.28
C PHE A 67 -4.09 -13.15 -7.20
N TYR A 68 -4.91 -13.87 -7.98
CA TYR A 68 -6.38 -13.78 -7.91
C TYR A 68 -7.00 -14.09 -6.52
N LEU A 69 -6.29 -14.79 -5.63
CA LEU A 69 -6.69 -14.98 -4.23
C LEU A 69 -6.00 -13.99 -3.31
N TRP A 70 -4.73 -13.70 -3.58
CA TRP A 70 -3.91 -12.84 -2.75
C TRP A 70 -4.34 -11.38 -2.85
N GLN A 71 -4.63 -10.88 -4.05
CA GLN A 71 -5.07 -9.50 -4.29
C GLN A 71 -6.28 -9.09 -3.43
N PRO A 72 -7.45 -9.77 -3.47
CA PRO A 72 -8.58 -9.37 -2.65
C PRO A 72 -8.32 -9.53 -1.14
N HIS A 73 -7.46 -10.49 -0.75
CA HIS A 73 -7.03 -10.63 0.64
C HIS A 73 -6.22 -9.42 1.10
N PHE A 74 -5.20 -9.05 0.32
CA PHE A 74 -4.32 -7.92 0.59
C PHE A 74 -5.08 -6.60 0.60
N GLU A 75 -5.95 -6.34 -0.38
CA GLU A 75 -6.78 -5.13 -0.43
C GLU A 75 -7.67 -5.02 0.83
N GLY A 76 -8.24 -6.14 1.29
CA GLY A 76 -9.03 -6.20 2.52
C GLY A 76 -8.20 -5.94 3.78
N ALA A 77 -7.04 -6.58 3.89
CA ALA A 77 -6.11 -6.38 5.01
C ALA A 77 -5.59 -4.93 5.05
N PHE A 78 -5.20 -4.38 3.90
CA PHE A 78 -4.74 -3.00 3.75
C PHE A 78 -5.82 -2.00 4.21
N ALA A 79 -7.05 -2.14 3.73
CA ALA A 79 -8.15 -1.27 4.12
C ALA A 79 -8.45 -1.37 5.64
N ALA A 80 -8.45 -2.58 6.19
CA ALA A 80 -8.67 -2.79 7.62
C ALA A 80 -7.56 -2.17 8.49
N THR A 81 -6.30 -2.32 8.09
CA THR A 81 -5.14 -1.73 8.77
C THR A 81 -5.19 -0.21 8.78
N VAL A 82 -5.50 0.40 7.63
CA VAL A 82 -5.68 1.87 7.55
C VAL A 82 -6.84 2.33 8.42
N ALA A 83 -8.00 1.66 8.34
CA ALA A 83 -9.19 2.04 9.11
C ALA A 83 -8.99 1.91 10.64
N ALA A 84 -8.17 0.96 11.09
CA ALA A 84 -7.84 0.78 12.50
C ALA A 84 -7.05 1.97 13.09
N VAL A 85 -6.22 2.63 12.26
CA VAL A 85 -5.44 3.81 12.67
C VAL A 85 -6.19 5.11 12.40
N ALA A 86 -6.87 5.19 11.26
CA ALA A 86 -7.50 6.40 10.75
C ALA A 86 -8.82 6.05 10.03
N ALA A 87 -9.92 5.97 10.79
CA ALA A 87 -11.23 5.60 10.25
C ALA A 87 -11.78 6.55 9.16
N GLY A 88 -11.25 7.78 9.06
CA GLY A 88 -11.62 8.74 8.01
C GLY A 88 -10.66 8.78 6.82
N ALA A 89 -9.59 8.00 6.84
CA ALA A 89 -8.62 7.95 5.75
C ALA A 89 -9.15 7.10 4.59
N GLU A 90 -8.73 7.44 3.38
CA GLU A 90 -9.16 6.78 2.15
C GLU A 90 -7.97 6.05 1.52
N PRO A 91 -7.87 4.72 1.71
CA PRO A 91 -6.86 3.89 1.07
C PRO A 91 -7.23 3.59 -0.38
N GLU A 92 -6.23 3.66 -1.27
CA GLU A 92 -6.32 3.25 -2.67
C GLU A 92 -5.10 2.39 -3.01
N VAL A 93 -5.34 1.20 -3.55
CA VAL A 93 -4.31 0.28 -4.06
C VAL A 93 -4.43 0.21 -5.58
N ARG A 94 -3.30 0.24 -6.26
CA ARG A 94 -3.17 0.20 -7.71
C ARG A 94 -2.20 -0.92 -8.09
N TRP A 95 -2.53 -1.62 -9.17
CA TRP A 95 -1.78 -2.77 -9.66
C TRP A 95 -1.32 -2.52 -11.09
N GLY A 96 -0.01 -2.67 -11.34
CA GLY A 96 0.58 -2.71 -12.67
C GLY A 96 0.86 -4.14 -13.10
N TYR A 97 0.73 -4.42 -14.40
CA TYR A 97 0.89 -5.75 -14.99
C TYR A 97 2.03 -5.72 -16.02
N PRO A 98 3.30 -5.65 -15.57
CA PRO A 98 4.45 -5.47 -16.47
C PRO A 98 4.60 -6.60 -17.50
N ASP A 99 4.07 -7.79 -17.24
CA ASP A 99 4.08 -8.91 -18.18
C ASP A 99 3.05 -8.77 -19.33
N GLU A 100 2.05 -7.88 -19.19
CA GLU A 100 0.98 -7.64 -20.18
C GLU A 100 1.22 -6.38 -21.03
N GLU A 101 2.20 -5.54 -20.65
CA GLU A 101 2.59 -4.35 -21.42
C GLU A 101 3.46 -4.78 -22.61
N TYR A 102 2.85 -4.86 -23.80
CA TYR A 102 3.48 -5.23 -25.08
C TYR A 102 3.26 -4.19 -26.18
#